data_AF-A0A653QPD3-F1
#
_entry.id   AF-A0A653QPD3-F1
#
_cell.length_a   1.000
_cell.length_b   1.000
_cell.length_c   1.000
_cell.angle_alpha   90.00
_cell.angle_beta   90.00
_cell.angle_gamma   90.00
#
_symmetry.space_group_name_H-M   'P 1'
#
loop_
_entity.id
_entity.type
_entity.pdbx_description
1 polymer ?
#
loop_
_entity_poly.entity_id
_entity_poly.type
_entity_poly.pdbx_seq_one_letter_code
_entity_poly.pdbx_strand_id
1 'polypeptide(L)'
;MANPFHNVSSALLADEYGQLKGEIDARSERIDAIKAELIARKEERVEGRQVTLTIAEQTSTRLDTKAVEAFFGPGSLDQFKKETKSTVVRMKPTLVFGQAA
;
A
#
# COMPACT_ATOMS: atom_id res chain seq x y z
N MET A 1 -5.88 -29.88 -1.98
CA MET A 1 -6.85 -28.83 -1.61
C MET A 1 -7.42 -28.26 -2.89
N ALA A 2 -8.74 -28.23 -3.05
CA ALA A 2 -9.38 -27.60 -4.20
C ALA A 2 -9.21 -26.08 -4.12
N ASN A 3 -8.92 -25.41 -5.24
CA ASN A 3 -8.87 -23.95 -5.31
C ASN A 3 -10.27 -23.40 -4.97
N PRO A 4 -10.44 -22.52 -3.96
CA PRO A 4 -11.76 -22.00 -3.59
C PRO A 4 -12.46 -21.25 -4.74
N PHE A 5 -11.69 -20.75 -5.71
CA PHE A 5 -12.20 -19.99 -6.86
C PHE A 5 -12.40 -20.82 -8.12
N HIS A 6 -12.30 -22.15 -8.06
CA HIS A 6 -12.36 -23.02 -9.24
C HIS A 6 -13.66 -22.89 -10.07
N ASN A 7 -14.77 -22.48 -9.43
CA ASN A 7 -16.08 -22.29 -10.07
C ASN A 7 -16.52 -20.82 -10.14
N VAL A 8 -15.63 -19.86 -9.88
CA VAL A 8 -15.96 -18.43 -9.92
C VAL A 8 -15.46 -17.82 -11.23
N SER A 9 -16.32 -17.06 -11.91
CA SER A 9 -15.93 -16.38 -13.15
C SER A 9 -14.90 -15.28 -12.89
N SER A 10 -14.03 -14.99 -13.87
CA SER A 10 -13.06 -13.90 -13.75
C SER A 10 -13.71 -12.53 -13.55
N ALA A 11 -14.91 -12.32 -14.09
CA ALA A 11 -15.67 -11.08 -13.88
C ALA A 11 -16.09 -10.93 -12.41
N LEU A 12 -16.65 -11.98 -11.80
CA LEU A 12 -17.01 -11.97 -10.38
C LEU A 12 -15.78 -11.80 -9.48
N LEU A 13 -14.65 -12.43 -9.83
CA LEU A 13 -13.39 -12.22 -9.10
C LEU A 13 -12.90 -10.77 -9.21
N ALA A 14 -13.07 -10.11 -10.35
CA ALA A 14 -12.69 -8.71 -10.52
C ALA A 14 -13.59 -7.77 -9.71
N ASP A 15 -14.89 -8.03 -9.68
CA ASP A 15 -15.85 -7.24 -8.88
C ASP A 15 -15.61 -7.42 -7.38
N GLU A 16 -15.46 -8.67 -6.91
CA GLU A 16 -15.15 -8.99 -5.52
C GLU A 16 -13.81 -8.37 -5.08
N TYR A 17 -12.79 -8.48 -5.94
CA TYR A 17 -11.50 -7.81 -5.71
C TYR A 17 -11.67 -6.29 -5.60
N GLY A 18 -12.46 -5.68 -6.48
CA GLY A 18 -12.70 -4.24 -6.48
C GLY A 18 -13.41 -3.76 -5.21
N GLN A 19 -14.41 -4.50 -4.75
CA GLN A 19 -15.13 -4.21 -3.49
C GLN A 19 -14.18 -4.27 -2.28
N LEU A 20 -13.43 -5.37 -2.15
CA LEU A 20 -12.47 -5.55 -1.07
C LEU A 20 -11.37 -4.50 -1.09
N LYS A 21 -10.88 -4.12 -2.28
CA LYS A 21 -9.89 -3.05 -2.44
C LYS A 21 -10.45 -1.70 -1.98
N GLY A 22 -11.68 -1.37 -2.37
CA GLY A 22 -12.37 -0.17 -1.90
C GLY A 22 -12.54 -0.13 -0.38
N GLU A 23 -12.89 -1.25 0.26
CA GLU A 23 -12.97 -1.34 1.72
C GLU A 23 -11.60 -1.12 2.40
N ILE A 24 -10.53 -1.70 1.84
CA ILE A 24 -9.17 -1.53 2.35
C ILE A 24 -8.75 -0.06 2.26
N ASP A 25 -9.02 0.59 1.13
CA ASP A 25 -8.65 1.98 0.92
C ASP A 25 -9.41 2.89 1.89
N ALA A 26 -10.73 2.72 2.03
CA ALA A 26 -11.53 3.49 2.98
C ALA A 26 -11.10 3.28 4.46
N ARG A 27 -10.78 2.03 4.83
CA ARG A 27 -10.24 1.75 6.18
C ARG A 27 -8.85 2.35 6.38
N SER A 28 -8.00 2.34 5.35
CA SER A 28 -6.65 2.91 5.41
C SER A 28 -6.71 4.42 5.60
N GLU A 29 -7.56 5.12 4.84
CA GLU A 29 -7.81 6.56 5.01
C GLU A 29 -8.26 6.89 6.44
N ARG A 30 -9.17 6.08 7.00
CA ARG A 30 -9.62 6.25 8.38
C ARG A 30 -8.50 6.02 9.41
N ILE A 31 -7.65 5.02 9.20
CA ILE A 31 -6.47 4.77 10.05
C ILE A 31 -5.51 5.97 9.99
N ASP A 32 -5.26 6.51 8.81
CA ASP A 32 -4.39 7.67 8.63
C ASP A 32 -4.95 8.92 9.31
N ALA A 33 -6.26 9.15 9.22
CA ALA A 33 -6.94 10.23 9.94
C ALA A 33 -6.80 10.08 11.46
N ILE A 34 -6.99 8.87 12.01
CA ILE A 34 -6.79 8.59 13.44
C ILE A 34 -5.32 8.84 13.83
N LYS A 35 -4.38 8.36 13.02
CA LYS A 35 -2.95 8.56 13.27
C LYS A 35 -2.57 10.04 13.28
N ALA A 36 -3.07 10.82 12.33
CA ALA A 36 -2.83 12.26 12.25
C ALA A 36 -3.37 12.96 13.51
N GLU A 37 -4.56 12.59 13.97
CA GLU A 37 -5.15 13.11 15.20
C GLU A 37 -4.31 12.73 16.45
N LEU A 38 -3.84 11.48 16.55
CA LEU A 38 -2.98 11.05 17.66
C LEU A 38 -1.65 11.82 17.70
N ILE A 39 -1.04 12.06 16.54
CA ILE A 39 0.16 12.89 16.42
C ILE A 39 -0.13 14.34 16.84
N ALA A 40 -1.26 14.90 16.39
CA ALA A 40 -1.67 16.27 16.74
C ALA A 40 -1.88 16.44 18.26
N ARG A 41 -2.36 15.39 18.94
CA ARG A 41 -2.51 15.35 20.40
C ARG A 41 -1.19 15.21 21.17
N LYS A 42 -0.09 14.93 20.48
CA LYS A 42 1.25 14.72 21.07
C LYS A 42 1.27 13.65 22.15
N GLU A 43 0.42 12.62 22.00
CA GLU A 43 0.46 11.47 22.90
C GLU A 43 1.65 10.58 22.52
N GLU A 44 2.46 10.20 23.50
CA GLU A 44 3.61 9.29 23.27
C GLU A 44 3.19 7.82 23.40
N ARG A 45 2.18 7.57 24.23
CA ARG A 45 1.65 6.24 24.52
C ARG A 45 0.15 6.31 24.83
N VAL A 46 -0.64 5.47 24.15
CA VAL A 46 -2.10 5.41 24.29
C VAL A 46 -2.54 3.98 24.54
N GLU A 47 -3.24 3.75 25.64
CA GLU A 47 -3.74 2.41 26.00
C GLU A 47 -5.24 2.31 25.70
N GLY A 48 -5.58 1.43 24.76
CA GLY A 48 -6.96 1.05 24.46
C GLY A 48 -7.35 -0.26 25.14
N ARG A 49 -8.61 -0.65 24.98
CA ARG A 49 -9.17 -1.89 25.56
C ARG A 49 -8.49 -3.17 25.04
N GLN A 50 -7.96 -3.15 23.82
CA GLN A 50 -7.40 -4.33 23.15
C GLN A 50 -5.95 -4.14 22.68
N VAL A 51 -5.46 -2.90 22.60
CA VAL A 51 -4.16 -2.57 22.02
C VAL A 51 -3.55 -1.39 22.75
N THR A 52 -2.22 -1.32 22.74
CA THR A 52 -1.46 -0.14 23.15
C THR A 52 -0.72 0.41 21.94
N LEU A 53 -0.82 1.72 21.73
CA LEU A 53 -0.11 2.44 20.68
C LEU A 53 1.04 3.22 21.30
N THR A 54 2.22 3.15 20.67
CA THR A 54 3.38 3.99 21.00
C THR A 54 3.71 4.82 19.77
N ILE A 55 3.78 6.14 19.93
CA ILE A 55 4.04 7.07 18.84
C ILE A 55 5.47 7.58 19.01
N ALA A 56 6.33 7.21 18.06
CA ALA A 56 7.74 7.57 18.08
C ALA A 56 8.16 8.12 16.72
N GLU A 57 9.01 9.14 16.73
CA GLU A 57 9.67 9.63 15.53
C GLU A 57 10.73 8.62 15.08
N GLN A 58 10.67 8.23 13.80
CA GLN A 58 11.69 7.39 13.17
C GLN A 58 12.24 8.12 11.96
N THR A 59 13.56 8.35 11.97
CA THR A 59 14.28 8.88 10.82
C THR A 59 14.94 7.72 10.09
N SER A 60 14.61 7.55 8.81
CA SER A 60 15.27 6.57 7.94
C SER A 60 16.17 7.29 6.96
N THR A 61 17.47 7.03 7.04
CA THR A 61 18.44 7.53 6.07
C THR A 61 18.56 6.52 4.93
N ARG A 62 18.31 6.95 3.70
CA ARG A 62 18.50 6.14 2.50
C ARG A 62 19.64 6.70 1.66
N LEU A 63 20.39 5.82 1.01
CA LEU A 63 21.43 6.21 0.07
C LEU A 63 20.78 6.74 -1.21
N ASP A 64 21.16 7.94 -1.63
CA ASP A 64 20.73 8.49 -2.92
C ASP A 64 21.54 7.83 -4.04
N THR A 65 20.96 6.77 -4.63
CA THR A 65 21.60 6.01 -5.69
C THR A 65 21.92 6.85 -6.93
N LYS A 66 21.18 7.94 -7.19
CA LYS A 66 21.48 8.86 -8.30
C LYS A 66 22.73 9.67 -8.01
N ALA A 67 22.84 10.21 -6.79
CA ALA A 67 24.03 10.95 -6.37
C ALA A 67 25.27 10.03 -6.37
N VAL A 68 25.09 8.76 -5.97
CA VAL A 68 26.16 7.75 -6.00
C VAL A 68 26.55 7.39 -7.44
N GLU A 69 25.61 7.19 -8.36
CA GLU A 69 25.95 6.97 -9.79
C GLU A 69 26.60 8.21 -10.42
N ALA A 70 26.18 9.41 -10.05
CA ALA A 70 26.81 10.66 -10.52
C ALA A 70 28.24 10.82 -10.00
N PHE A 71 28.53 10.30 -8.81
CA PHE A 71 29.85 10.35 -8.19
C PHE A 71 30.80 9.26 -8.72
N PHE A 72 30.34 8.01 -8.85
CA PHE A 72 31.17 6.87 -9.27
C PHE A 72 31.15 6.57 -10.77
N GLY A 73 30.23 7.20 -11.51
CA GLY A 73 30.04 7.02 -12.94
C GLY A 73 28.89 6.06 -13.30
N PRO A 74 28.32 6.18 -14.51
CA PRO A 74 27.19 5.35 -14.95
C PRO A 74 27.53 3.85 -14.93
N GLY A 75 26.61 3.02 -14.47
CA GLY A 75 26.76 1.55 -14.45
C GLY A 75 27.59 1.00 -13.27
N SER A 76 28.21 1.87 -12.46
CA SER A 76 28.98 1.46 -11.27
C SER A 76 28.17 0.70 -10.22
N LEU A 77 26.84 0.89 -10.19
CA LEU A 77 25.93 0.23 -9.25
C LEU A 77 25.24 -1.02 -9.78
N ASP A 78 25.45 -1.41 -11.04
CA ASP A 78 24.69 -2.50 -11.67
C ASP A 78 24.92 -3.85 -10.99
N GLN A 79 26.13 -4.08 -10.48
CA GLN A 79 26.47 -5.29 -9.70
C GLN A 79 25.71 -5.41 -8.37
N PHE A 80 25.13 -4.32 -7.87
CA PHE A 80 24.34 -4.29 -6.63
C PHE A 80 22.83 -4.27 -6.89
N LYS A 81 22.40 -4.14 -8.15
CA LYS A 81 20.99 -4.15 -8.53
C LYS A 81 20.49 -5.60 -8.57
N LYS A 82 19.46 -5.90 -7.76
CA LYS A 82 18.75 -7.18 -7.80
C LYS A 82 17.35 -6.95 -8.37
N GLU A 83 17.14 -7.39 -9.60
CA GLU A 83 15.83 -7.29 -10.24
C GLU A 83 14.87 -8.33 -9.64
N THR A 84 13.74 -7.86 -9.11
CA THR A 84 12.67 -8.73 -8.59
C THR A 84 11.42 -8.50 -9.44
N LYS A 85 10.96 -9.55 -10.14
CA LYS A 85 9.74 -9.49 -10.95
C LYS A 85 8.53 -9.75 -10.05
N SER A 86 7.57 -8.84 -10.05
CA SER A 86 6.27 -9.01 -9.39
C SER A 86 5.14 -8.77 -10.39
N THR A 87 4.11 -9.61 -10.34
CA THR A 87 2.89 -9.42 -11.11
C THR A 87 1.99 -8.45 -10.36
N VAL A 88 1.62 -7.34 -11.00
CA VAL A 88 0.78 -6.30 -10.40
C VAL A 88 -0.64 -6.36 -10.95
N VAL A 89 -1.63 -6.33 -10.06
CA VAL A 89 -3.05 -6.14 -10.42
C VAL A 89 -3.35 -4.66 -10.35
N ARG A 90 -3.77 -4.05 -11.46
CA ARG A 90 -4.15 -2.64 -11.52
C ARG A 90 -5.65 -2.54 -11.74
N MET A 91 -6.33 -1.84 -10.85
CA MET A 91 -7.77 -1.60 -10.93
C MET A 91 -8.03 -0.23 -11.55
N LYS A 92 -9.01 -0.16 -12.46
CA LYS A 92 -9.64 1.08 -12.91
C LYS A 92 -11.15 0.89 -12.84
N PRO A 93 -11.92 1.88 -12.36
CA PRO A 93 -13.38 1.79 -12.38
C PRO A 93 -13.86 1.77 -13.82
N THR A 94 -14.66 0.76 -14.17
CA THR A 94 -15.35 0.70 -15.46
C THR A 94 -16.69 1.39 -15.32
N LEU A 95 -16.88 2.52 -16.00
CA LEU A 95 -18.20 3.11 -16.16
C LEU A 95 -18.97 2.27 -17.18
N VAL A 96 -19.99 1.54 -16.74
CA VAL A 96 -20.93 0.91 -17.66
C VAL A 96 -21.79 2.03 -18.24
N PHE A 97 -21.66 2.29 -19.55
CA PHE A 97 -22.52 3.24 -20.26
C PHE A 97 -23.98 2.82 -20.07
N GLY A 98 -24.73 3.57 -19.25
CA GLY A 98 -26.15 3.29 -19.00
C GLY A 98 -26.71 3.68 -17.62
N GLN A 99 -25.86 3.97 -16.62
CA GLN A 99 -26.30 4.60 -15.37
C GLN A 99 -25.69 6.00 -15.26
N ALA A 100 -26.32 6.94 -15.95
CA ALA A 100 -26.24 8.35 -15.61
C ALA A 100 -27.22 8.62 -14.45
N ALA A 101 -26.72 9.42 -13.51
CA ALA A 101 -27.37 10.17 -12.41
C ALA A 101 -28.88 10.04 -12.23
#